data_AF-A0A519TKP3-F1
#
_entry.id   AF-A0A519TKP3-F1
#
_cell.length_a   1.000
_cell.length_b   1.000
_cell.length_c   1.000
_cell.angle_alpha   90.00
_cell.angle_beta   90.00
_cell.angle_gamma   90.00
#
_symmetry.space_group_name_H-M   'P 1'
#
loop_
_entity.id
_entity.type
_entity.pdbx_description
1 polymer ?
#
loop_
_entity_poly.entity_id
_entity_poly.type
_entity_poly.pdbx_seq_one_letter_code
_entity_poly.pdbx_strand_id
1 'polypeptide(L)'
;MRNSGTPLIILDGQRVEADVVNSLNSVDVEAVEVYKGNEAAIFGGSGGAIAIYTKRGNRNYKGPAAPGTNASPGLITVKLPGYYQAREFYRPRYGAPVLNAPESDPRRLTVYWNPSLQTDSKGEAEFTFYTADGSGNFQATAEGLTLTGEPGRGTGTIYVAPKR
;
A
#
# COMPACT_ATOMS: atom_id res chain seq x y z
N MET A 1 47.32 -22.55 8.85
CA MET A 1 47.44 -21.81 7.56
C MET A 1 46.40 -20.70 7.58
N ARG A 2 46.82 -19.43 7.74
CA ARG A 2 45.90 -18.28 7.66
C ARG A 2 45.79 -17.91 6.19
N ASN A 3 44.62 -18.14 5.59
CA ASN A 3 44.33 -17.82 4.19
C ASN A 3 44.60 -16.32 3.96
N SER A 4 45.61 -15.97 3.14
CA SER A 4 46.13 -14.60 2.98
C SER A 4 45.64 -13.91 1.69
N GLY A 5 44.44 -14.24 1.24
CA GLY A 5 43.79 -13.50 0.17
C GLY A 5 42.92 -12.40 0.75
N THR A 6 43.01 -11.18 0.21
CA THR A 6 42.01 -10.14 0.46
C THR A 6 40.64 -10.69 0.07
N PRO A 7 39.63 -10.66 0.97
CA PRO A 7 38.31 -11.17 0.64
C PRO A 7 37.68 -10.33 -0.46
N LEU A 8 36.94 -10.97 -1.36
CA LEU A 8 36.15 -10.28 -2.36
C LEU A 8 34.98 -9.55 -1.68
N ILE A 9 34.70 -8.32 -2.10
CA ILE A 9 33.55 -7.57 -1.62
C ILE A 9 32.47 -7.56 -2.69
N ILE A 10 31.24 -7.84 -2.27
CA ILE A 10 30.07 -7.92 -3.13
C ILE A 10 29.00 -7.00 -2.56
N LEU A 11 28.48 -6.12 -3.39
CA LEU A 11 27.37 -5.22 -3.07
C LEU A 11 26.19 -5.58 -3.97
N ASP A 12 25.07 -6.00 -3.39
CA ASP A 12 23.85 -6.35 -4.12
C ASP A 12 24.08 -7.33 -5.30
N GLY A 13 24.99 -8.29 -5.10
CA GLY A 13 25.38 -9.29 -6.09
C GLY A 13 26.46 -8.85 -7.10
N GLN A 14 26.91 -7.59 -7.06
CA GLN A 14 27.99 -7.07 -7.89
C GLN A 14 29.32 -6.96 -7.13
N ARG A 15 30.43 -7.30 -7.78
CA ARG A 15 31.77 -7.13 -7.20
C ARG A 15 32.13 -5.65 -7.13
N VAL A 16 32.61 -5.20 -5.98
CA VAL A 16 33.02 -3.81 -5.76
C VAL A 16 34.34 -3.74 -5.01
N GLU A 17 35.01 -2.59 -5.13
CA GLU A 17 36.20 -2.27 -4.36
C GLU A 17 35.85 -1.86 -2.93
N ALA A 18 36.80 -2.01 -2.00
CA ALA A 18 36.60 -1.70 -0.59
C ALA A 18 36.19 -0.24 -0.33
N ASP A 19 36.66 0.70 -1.16
CA ASP A 19 36.33 2.12 -1.03
C ASP A 19 34.84 2.40 -1.24
N VAL A 20 34.15 1.61 -2.05
CA VAL A 20 32.70 1.74 -2.26
C VAL A 20 31.96 1.45 -0.96
N VAL A 21 32.44 0.49 -0.14
CA VAL A 21 31.84 0.16 1.15
C VAL A 21 31.95 1.31 2.14
N ASN A 22 33.05 2.06 2.13
CA ASN A 22 33.22 3.22 3.01
C ASN A 22 32.22 4.34 2.72
N SER A 23 31.66 4.39 1.51
CA SER A 23 30.61 5.34 1.14
C SER A 23 29.19 4.89 1.52
N LEU A 24 29.02 3.62 1.93
CA LEU A 24 27.71 3.11 2.30
C LEU A 24 27.32 3.58 3.71
N ASN A 25 26.11 4.12 3.81
CA ASN A 25 25.52 4.41 5.10
C ASN A 25 25.05 3.11 5.76
N SER A 26 25.37 2.90 7.04
CA SER A 26 24.93 1.72 7.80
C SER A 26 23.40 1.57 7.85
N VAL A 27 22.66 2.67 7.75
CA VAL A 27 21.18 2.67 7.68
C VAL A 27 20.68 1.98 6.41
N ASP A 28 21.45 2.03 5.33
CA ASP A 28 21.07 1.45 4.04
C ASP A 28 21.41 -0.03 3.94
N VAL A 29 22.21 -0.57 4.86
CA VAL A 29 22.59 -1.99 4.90
C VAL A 29 21.45 -2.83 5.49
N GLU A 30 21.04 -3.86 4.74
CA GLU A 30 20.05 -4.85 5.14
C GLU A 30 20.71 -6.04 5.85
N ALA A 31 21.72 -6.62 5.21
CA ALA A 31 22.43 -7.78 5.73
C ALA A 31 23.89 -7.80 5.25
N VAL A 32 24.75 -8.40 6.06
CA VAL A 32 26.15 -8.68 5.72
C VAL A 32 26.40 -10.17 5.94
N GLU A 33 26.77 -10.87 4.87
CA GLU A 33 27.10 -12.29 4.88
C GLU A 33 28.59 -12.50 4.64
N VAL A 34 29.18 -13.44 5.36
CA VAL A 34 30.62 -13.73 5.28
C VAL A 34 30.83 -15.18 4.85
N TYR A 35 31.36 -15.34 3.64
CA TYR A 35 31.72 -16.60 3.03
C TYR A 35 33.22 -16.84 3.26
N LYS A 36 33.55 -17.92 3.96
CA LYS A 36 34.94 -18.31 4.22
C LYS A 36 35.39 -19.28 3.13
N GLY A 37 36.70 -19.41 2.90
CA GLY A 37 37.28 -20.49 2.07
C GLY A 37 36.52 -20.84 0.78
N ASN A 38 36.06 -22.09 0.69
CA ASN A 38 35.44 -22.65 -0.51
C ASN A 38 34.00 -22.17 -0.72
N GLU A 39 33.35 -21.67 0.34
CA GLU A 39 32.00 -21.13 0.30
C GLU A 39 31.91 -19.86 -0.56
N ALA A 40 33.03 -19.16 -0.76
CA ALA A 40 33.14 -18.02 -1.65
C ALA A 40 33.33 -18.40 -3.14
N ALA A 41 33.45 -19.69 -3.46
CA ALA A 41 33.65 -20.15 -4.84
C ALA A 41 32.48 -19.77 -5.77
N ILE A 42 31.25 -19.68 -5.23
CA ILE A 42 30.06 -19.22 -5.97
C ILE A 42 30.24 -17.80 -6.52
N PHE A 43 31.06 -17.00 -5.86
CA PHE A 43 31.40 -15.65 -6.27
C PHE A 43 32.73 -15.56 -7.01
N GLY A 44 33.36 -16.69 -7.35
CA GLY A 44 34.63 -16.78 -8.07
C GLY A 44 35.85 -16.26 -7.29
N GLY A 45 35.80 -16.28 -5.97
CA GLY A 45 36.90 -15.91 -5.08
C GLY A 45 37.48 -17.11 -4.33
N SER A 46 38.80 -17.24 -4.27
CA SER A 46 39.50 -18.29 -3.52
C SER A 46 39.87 -17.88 -2.08
N GLY A 47 39.79 -16.58 -1.76
CA GLY A 47 40.20 -15.98 -0.47
C GLY A 47 39.07 -15.78 0.55
N GLY A 48 37.82 -16.11 0.21
CA GLY A 48 36.63 -15.70 0.96
C GLY A 48 35.91 -14.50 0.31
N ALA A 49 34.67 -14.24 0.72
CA ALA A 49 33.85 -13.14 0.22
C ALA A 49 33.00 -12.52 1.34
N ILE A 50 32.79 -11.21 1.26
CA ILE A 50 31.86 -10.45 2.10
C ILE A 50 30.77 -9.91 1.17
N ALA A 51 29.54 -10.39 1.36
CA ALA A 51 28.38 -9.92 0.62
C ALA A 51 27.58 -8.95 1.48
N ILE A 52 27.38 -7.74 0.97
CA ILE A 52 26.63 -6.66 1.58
C ILE A 52 25.37 -6.47 0.73
N TYR A 53 24.21 -6.61 1.36
CA TYR A 53 22.93 -6.36 0.73
C TYR A 53 22.37 -5.04 1.24
N THR A 54 21.97 -4.17 0.33
CA THR A 54 21.32 -2.91 0.66
C THR A 54 19.81 -3.08 0.66
N LYS A 55 19.14 -2.33 1.52
CA LYS A 55 17.68 -2.29 1.59
C LYS A 55 17.06 -1.76 0.29
N ARG A 56 17.85 -1.20 -0.66
CA ARG A 56 17.39 -0.68 -1.96
C ARG A 56 16.73 -1.75 -2.83
N GLY A 57 17.06 -3.03 -2.62
CA GLY A 57 16.38 -4.15 -3.28
C GLY A 57 14.94 -4.37 -2.81
N ASN A 58 14.55 -3.83 -1.65
CA ASN A 58 13.22 -3.97 -1.10
C ASN A 58 12.26 -2.94 -1.72
N ARG A 59 11.17 -3.40 -2.35
CA ARG A 59 10.13 -2.54 -2.95
C ARG A 59 9.49 -1.57 -1.95
N ASN A 60 9.60 -1.85 -0.66
CA ASN A 60 9.08 -1.03 0.43
C ASN A 60 10.13 -0.12 1.07
N TYR A 61 11.39 -0.18 0.62
CA TYR A 61 12.44 0.69 1.14
C TYR A 61 12.26 2.12 0.61
N LYS A 62 12.12 3.06 1.55
CA LYS A 62 11.87 4.47 1.25
C LYS A 62 13.15 5.33 1.24
N GLY A 63 14.32 4.70 1.19
CA GLY A 63 15.60 5.41 1.35
C GLY A 63 15.76 6.01 2.75
N PRO A 64 16.85 6.75 2.99
CA PRO A 64 16.92 7.71 4.09
C PRO A 64 15.87 8.83 3.98
N ALA A 65 15.03 8.84 2.94
CA ALA A 65 13.96 9.81 2.73
C ALA A 65 12.72 9.46 3.57
N ALA A 66 12.86 9.62 4.89
CA ALA A 66 11.78 10.27 5.60
C ALA A 66 11.53 11.63 4.91
N PRO A 67 10.27 12.06 4.71
CA PRO A 67 9.99 13.42 4.25
C PRO A 67 10.71 14.42 5.18
N GLY A 68 11.74 15.11 4.69
CA GLY A 68 12.47 16.14 5.43
C GLY A 68 13.98 15.94 5.66
N THR A 69 14.57 14.78 5.36
CA THR A 69 16.00 14.53 5.69
C THR A 69 16.99 14.80 4.55
N ASN A 70 16.52 14.91 3.30
CA ASN A 70 17.32 15.25 2.12
C ASN A 70 16.78 16.50 1.39
N ALA A 71 16.25 17.48 2.13
CA ALA A 71 16.02 18.79 1.56
C ALA A 71 17.39 19.46 1.37
N SER A 72 17.84 19.63 0.12
CA SER A 72 18.92 20.59 -0.15
C SER A 72 18.50 21.93 0.45
N PRO A 73 19.35 22.62 1.23
CA PRO A 73 19.01 23.91 1.80
C PRO A 73 18.49 24.85 0.69
N GLY A 74 17.23 25.30 0.82
CA GLY A 74 16.55 26.13 -0.20
C GLY A 74 15.55 25.40 -1.12
N LEU A 75 15.40 24.08 -1.02
CA LEU A 75 14.41 23.30 -1.78
C LEU A 75 13.40 22.63 -0.84
N ILE A 76 12.14 23.06 -0.89
CA ILE A 76 11.03 22.41 -0.21
C ILE A 76 10.49 21.31 -1.14
N THR A 77 10.79 20.05 -0.82
CA THR A 77 10.20 18.90 -1.51
C THR A 77 8.81 18.63 -0.94
N VAL A 78 7.78 19.19 -1.58
CA VAL A 78 6.37 18.89 -1.24
C VAL A 78 5.89 17.69 -2.05
N LYS A 79 5.55 16.59 -1.37
CA LYS A 79 4.82 15.48 -1.99
C LYS A 79 3.32 15.76 -1.89
N LEU A 80 2.75 16.37 -2.94
CA LEU A 80 1.31 16.56 -3.04
C LEU A 80 0.65 15.19 -3.29
N PRO A 81 -0.38 14.77 -2.52
CA PRO A 81 -1.20 13.64 -2.90
C PRO A 81 -1.83 13.94 -4.26
N GLY A 82 -1.57 13.09 -5.26
CA GLY A 82 -2.13 13.27 -6.60
C GLY A 82 -3.66 13.16 -6.59
N TYR A 83 -4.29 13.64 -7.66
CA TYR A 83 -5.73 13.53 -7.86
C TYR A 83 -6.18 12.06 -7.76
N TYR A 84 -7.06 11.78 -6.80
CA TYR A 84 -7.74 10.49 -6.71
C TYR A 84 -8.75 10.40 -7.86
N GLN A 85 -8.52 9.50 -8.82
CA GLN A 85 -9.55 9.17 -9.80
C GLN A 85 -10.67 8.44 -9.04
N ALA A 86 -11.82 9.10 -8.89
CA ALA A 86 -12.99 8.49 -8.26
C ALA A 86 -13.32 7.19 -9.00
N ARG A 87 -13.13 6.05 -8.33
CA ARG A 87 -13.65 4.77 -8.85
C ARG A 87 -15.16 4.81 -8.64
N GLU A 88 -15.92 4.74 -9.73
CA GLU A 88 -17.36 4.56 -9.62
C GLU A 88 -17.62 3.23 -8.91
N PHE A 89 -18.44 3.29 -7.85
CA PHE A 89 -18.81 2.10 -7.11
C PHE A 89 -19.76 1.25 -7.96
N TYR A 90 -19.37 0.00 -8.22
CA TYR A 90 -20.16 -0.91 -9.05
C TYR A 90 -21.49 -1.26 -8.36
N ARG A 91 -22.59 -0.95 -9.05
CA ARG A 91 -23.96 -1.31 -8.66
C ARG A 91 -24.48 -2.36 -9.63
N PRO A 92 -24.70 -3.62 -9.19
CA PRO A 92 -25.35 -4.62 -10.03
C PRO A 92 -26.71 -4.11 -10.51
N ARG A 93 -27.07 -4.41 -11.76
CA ARG A 93 -28.42 -4.16 -12.28
C ARG A 93 -29.34 -5.28 -11.81
N TYR A 94 -30.03 -5.07 -10.70
CA TYR A 94 -31.05 -6.00 -10.22
C TYR A 94 -32.27 -5.97 -11.17
N GLY A 95 -32.78 -7.14 -11.56
CA GLY A 95 -33.98 -7.30 -12.39
C GLY A 95 -33.74 -7.47 -13.90
N ALA A 96 -32.51 -7.38 -14.40
CA ALA A 96 -32.19 -7.74 -15.77
C ALA A 96 -31.75 -9.21 -15.85
N PRO A 97 -32.17 -10.00 -16.86
CA PRO A 97 -31.61 -11.33 -17.09
C PRO A 97 -30.14 -11.18 -17.50
N VAL A 98 -29.23 -11.40 -16.56
CA VAL A 98 -27.80 -11.43 -16.82
C VAL A 98 -27.40 -12.88 -17.05
N LEU A 99 -26.83 -13.17 -18.22
CA LEU A 99 -26.24 -14.48 -18.50
C LEU A 99 -25.10 -14.70 -17.50
N ASN A 100 -25.17 -15.76 -16.69
CA ASN A 100 -24.23 -16.07 -15.60
C ASN A 100 -24.28 -15.14 -14.38
N ALA A 101 -25.46 -14.63 -14.01
CA ALA A 101 -25.63 -14.02 -12.68
C ALA A 101 -25.27 -15.06 -11.60
N PRO A 102 -24.44 -14.70 -10.59
CA PRO A 102 -24.25 -15.56 -9.44
C PRO A 102 -25.59 -15.78 -8.71
N GLU A 103 -25.80 -16.99 -8.19
CA GLU A 103 -27.04 -17.39 -7.51
C GLU A 103 -27.33 -16.54 -6.25
N SER A 104 -26.27 -15.95 -5.67
CA SER A 104 -26.34 -15.03 -4.54
C SER A 104 -25.40 -13.84 -4.75
N ASP A 105 -25.77 -12.65 -4.22
CA ASP A 105 -24.91 -11.48 -4.17
C ASP A 105 -23.75 -11.71 -3.17
N PRO A 106 -22.49 -11.87 -3.64
CA PRO A 106 -21.37 -12.21 -2.78
C PRO A 106 -20.88 -11.01 -1.95
N ARG A 107 -21.42 -9.80 -2.14
CA ARG A 107 -20.94 -8.59 -1.48
C ARG A 107 -21.36 -8.57 0.00
N ARG A 108 -20.40 -8.84 0.88
CA ARG A 108 -20.58 -8.77 2.35
C ARG A 108 -20.21 -7.42 2.98
N LEU A 109 -19.70 -6.47 2.20
CA LEU A 109 -19.07 -5.24 2.70
C LEU A 109 -19.93 -4.01 2.37
N THR A 110 -19.52 -3.22 1.39
CA THR A 110 -20.27 -2.07 0.94
C THR A 110 -21.25 -2.52 -0.13
N VAL A 111 -22.54 -2.28 0.07
CA VAL A 111 -23.60 -2.58 -0.92
C VAL A 111 -24.05 -1.35 -1.70
N TYR A 112 -23.79 -0.16 -1.15
CA TYR A 112 -24.14 1.14 -1.72
C TYR A 112 -23.09 2.19 -1.37
N TRP A 113 -22.72 3.02 -2.34
CA TRP A 113 -21.87 4.19 -2.15
C TRP A 113 -22.23 5.25 -3.20
N ASN A 114 -22.47 6.48 -2.73
CA ASN A 114 -22.77 7.64 -3.58
C ASN A 114 -22.06 8.88 -3.00
N PRO A 115 -21.03 9.43 -3.68
CA PRO A 115 -20.24 10.55 -3.17
C PRO A 115 -20.89 11.92 -3.41
N SER A 116 -21.96 11.96 -4.20
CA SER A 116 -22.58 13.18 -4.73
C SER A 116 -24.01 13.38 -4.26
N LEU A 117 -24.38 12.78 -3.11
CA LEU A 117 -25.70 12.94 -2.54
C LEU A 117 -25.88 14.39 -2.05
N GLN A 118 -26.90 15.07 -2.57
CA GLN A 118 -27.26 16.43 -2.14
C GLN A 118 -28.55 16.37 -1.35
N THR A 119 -28.59 17.11 -0.25
CA THR A 119 -29.80 17.32 0.55
C THR A 119 -30.69 18.38 -0.09
N ASP A 120 -31.99 18.29 0.15
CA ASP A 120 -32.96 19.30 -0.23
C ASP A 120 -32.87 20.55 0.67
N SER A 121 -33.79 21.50 0.47
CA SER A 121 -33.88 22.73 1.28
C SER A 121 -34.20 22.49 2.76
N LYS A 122 -34.64 21.29 3.14
CA LYS A 122 -34.92 20.88 4.52
C LYS A 122 -33.74 20.12 5.15
N GLY A 123 -32.68 19.84 4.38
CA GLY A 123 -31.55 19.03 4.81
C GLY A 123 -31.77 17.53 4.68
N GLU A 124 -32.79 17.09 3.93
CA GLU A 124 -33.14 15.69 3.75
C GLU A 124 -32.63 15.16 2.40
N ALA A 125 -32.18 13.91 2.36
CA ALA A 125 -31.80 13.24 1.12
C ALA A 125 -32.39 11.83 1.07
N GLU A 126 -33.00 11.48 -0.05
CA GLU A 126 -33.60 10.17 -0.26
C GLU A 126 -32.76 9.34 -1.25
N PHE A 127 -32.58 8.06 -0.95
CA PHE A 127 -31.92 7.12 -1.84
C PHE A 127 -32.44 5.70 -1.62
N THR A 128 -32.34 4.88 -2.65
CA THR A 128 -32.74 3.46 -2.60
C THR A 128 -31.55 2.59 -2.94
N PHE A 129 -31.41 1.48 -2.21
CA PHE A 129 -30.38 0.48 -2.45
C PHE A 129 -30.95 -0.93 -2.25
N TYR A 130 -30.26 -1.91 -2.82
CA TYR A 130 -30.55 -3.32 -2.60
C TYR A 130 -29.62 -3.86 -1.52
N THR A 131 -30.17 -4.67 -0.62
CA THR A 131 -29.39 -5.40 0.39
C THR A 131 -28.69 -6.59 -0.24
N ALA A 132 -27.64 -7.09 0.41
CA ALA A 132 -27.12 -8.42 0.09
C ALA A 132 -28.11 -9.50 0.55
N ASP A 133 -27.96 -10.74 0.07
CA ASP A 133 -28.83 -11.87 0.47
C ASP A 133 -28.63 -12.28 1.94
N GLY A 134 -27.50 -11.90 2.54
CA GLY A 134 -27.22 -12.16 3.94
C GLY A 134 -28.12 -11.34 4.87
N SER A 135 -28.81 -12.01 5.78
CA SER A 135 -29.51 -11.36 6.90
C SER A 135 -28.52 -10.80 7.91
N GLY A 136 -28.86 -9.67 8.54
CA GLY A 136 -28.03 -9.09 9.59
C GLY A 136 -28.16 -7.58 9.71
N ASN A 137 -27.23 -7.00 10.47
CA ASN A 137 -27.14 -5.55 10.66
C ASN A 137 -26.29 -4.92 9.55
N PHE A 138 -26.88 -4.00 8.81
CA PHE A 138 -26.21 -3.13 7.86
C PHE A 138 -25.96 -1.78 8.53
N GLN A 139 -24.76 -1.25 8.40
CA GLN A 139 -24.41 0.08 8.88
C GLN A 139 -24.46 1.07 7.71
N ALA A 140 -25.25 2.13 7.85
CA ALA A 140 -25.21 3.30 6.99
C ALA A 140 -24.32 4.37 7.63
N THR A 141 -23.40 4.93 6.86
CA THR A 141 -22.58 6.08 7.26
C THR A 141 -22.72 7.17 6.20
N ALA A 142 -23.03 8.38 6.63
CA ALA A 142 -23.09 9.57 5.79
C ALA A 142 -22.06 10.57 6.28
N GLU A 143 -21.24 11.07 5.36
CA GLU A 143 -20.19 12.07 5.61
C GLU A 143 -20.29 13.14 4.53
N GLY A 144 -20.12 14.40 4.91
CA GLY A 144 -20.26 15.52 3.99
C GLY A 144 -19.72 16.83 4.53
N LEU A 145 -19.72 17.84 3.67
CA LEU A 145 -19.36 19.21 3.99
C LEU A 145 -20.55 20.12 3.67
N THR A 146 -20.83 21.10 4.51
CA THR A 146 -21.78 22.18 4.20
C THR A 146 -21.20 23.11 3.13
N LEU A 147 -22.04 23.99 2.57
CA LEU A 147 -21.58 25.04 1.63
C LEU A 147 -20.56 26.01 2.25
N THR A 148 -20.57 26.15 3.57
CA THR A 148 -19.61 26.97 4.33
C THR A 148 -18.33 26.20 4.70
N GLY A 149 -18.24 24.92 4.33
CA GLY A 149 -17.05 24.07 4.56
C GLY A 149 -17.05 23.34 5.91
N GLU A 150 -18.17 23.32 6.63
CA GLU A 150 -18.27 22.64 7.92
C GLU A 150 -18.48 21.13 7.70
N PRO A 151 -17.69 20.25 8.34
CA PRO A 151 -17.86 18.81 8.20
C PRO A 151 -18.99 18.26 9.06
N GLY A 152 -19.72 17.30 8.50
CA GLY A 152 -20.77 16.54 9.18
C GLY A 152 -20.61 15.04 8.97
N ARG A 153 -20.98 14.25 9.98
CA ARG A 153 -20.99 12.79 9.95
C ARG A 153 -22.18 12.23 10.72
N GLY A 154 -22.84 11.23 10.16
CA GLY A 154 -23.93 10.49 10.81
C GLY A 154 -23.83 8.99 10.52
N THR A 155 -24.28 8.18 11.46
CA THR A 155 -24.34 6.72 11.30
C THR A 155 -25.68 6.18 11.75
N GLY A 156 -26.20 5.18 11.04
CA GLY A 156 -27.41 4.45 11.39
C GLY A 156 -27.27 2.97 11.13
N THR A 157 -28.11 2.16 11.76
CA THR A 157 -28.13 0.71 11.58
C THR A 157 -29.48 0.27 11.07
N ILE A 158 -29.47 -0.63 10.09
CA ILE A 158 -30.67 -1.23 9.50
C ILE A 158 -30.56 -2.74 9.68
N TYR A 159 -31.57 -3.36 10.28
CA TYR A 159 -31.63 -4.82 10.38
C TYR A 159 -32.40 -5.41 9.20
N VAL A 160 -31.79 -6.36 8.51
CA VAL A 160 -32.39 -7.11 7.40
C VAL A 160 -32.72 -8.51 7.89
N ALA A 161 -34.02 -8.83 7.91
CA ALA A 161 -34.52 -10.14 8.30
C ALA A 161 -34.16 -11.21 7.26
N PRO A 162 -33.98 -12.47 7.68
CA PRO A 162 -33.78 -13.59 6.76
C PRO A 162 -34.95 -13.77 5.80
N LYS A 163 -34.64 -14.14 4.56
CA LYS A 163 -35.65 -14.55 3.57
C LYS A 163 -36.30 -15.85 4.06
N ARG A 164 -37.63 -15.87 4.18
CA ARG A 164 -38.42 -17.07 4.50
C ARG A 164 -38.50 -18.02 3.33
#